data_AF-X1ADJ2-F1
#
_entry.id   AF-X1ADJ2-F1
#
_cell.length_a   1.000
_cell.length_b   1.000
_cell.length_c   1.000
_cell.angle_alpha   90.00
_cell.angle_beta   90.00
_cell.angle_gamma   90.00
#
_symmetry.space_group_name_H-M   'P 1'
#
loop_
_entity.id
_entity.type
_entity.pdbx_description
1 polymer ?
#
loop_
_entity_poly.entity_id
_entity_poly.type
_entity_poly.pdbx_seq_one_letter_code
_entity_poly.pdbx_strand_id
1 'polypeptide(L)'
;MNTRTYAVINLTDVSLIDFSQVGQTSAGTVRRNLAETQFIIKWEQGHTPTFIMDSSVVPVSQLTHSECLELMATPEWTEEILVE
;
A
#
# COMPACT_ATOMS: atom_id res chain seq x y z
N MET A 1 -0.53 7.91 19.90
CA MET A 1 0.53 7.64 18.90
C MET A 1 -0.10 6.79 17.81
N ASN A 2 -0.47 7.37 16.67
CA ASN A 2 -1.04 6.59 15.56
C ASN A 2 0.10 6.06 14.68
N THR A 3 0.71 4.95 15.11
CA THR A 3 1.65 4.20 14.27
C THR A 3 0.85 3.43 13.24
N ARG A 4 0.75 4.00 12.03
CA ARG A 4 0.19 3.30 10.87
C ARG A 4 1.32 2.63 10.11
N THR A 5 1.13 1.35 9.81
CA THR A 5 2.04 0.60 8.95
C THR A 5 1.53 0.71 7.53
N TYR A 6 2.43 0.94 6.59
CA TYR A 6 2.13 0.97 5.17
C TYR A 6 2.76 -0.28 4.54
N ALA A 7 2.11 -0.86 3.54
CA ALA A 7 2.72 -1.90 2.75
C ALA A 7 2.32 -1.78 1.29
N VAL A 8 3.29 -2.00 0.43
CA VAL A 8 3.15 -2.07 -1.02
C VAL A 8 2.81 -3.50 -1.38
N ILE A 9 1.78 -3.70 -2.20
CA ILE A 9 1.30 -5.01 -2.64
C ILE A 9 1.05 -4.94 -4.14
N ASN A 10 1.24 -6.05 -4.84
CA ASN A 10 0.89 -6.16 -6.25
C ASN A 10 -0.62 -6.24 -6.43
N LEU A 11 -1.12 -5.58 -7.48
CA LEU A 11 -2.53 -5.61 -7.87
C LEU A 11 -3.00 -7.02 -8.27
N THR A 12 -2.09 -7.94 -8.56
CA THR A 12 -2.39 -9.37 -8.76
C THR A 12 -2.98 -10.03 -7.51
N ASP A 13 -2.47 -9.66 -6.35
CA ASP A 13 -2.83 -10.24 -5.05
C ASP A 13 -3.98 -9.49 -4.37
N VAL A 14 -4.46 -8.40 -4.99
CA VAL A 14 -5.61 -7.61 -4.51
C VAL A 14 -6.88 -8.42 -4.35
N SER A 15 -7.03 -9.48 -5.14
CA SER A 15 -8.18 -10.38 -5.11
C SER A 15 -8.22 -11.27 -3.86
N LEU A 16 -7.05 -11.49 -3.24
CA LEU A 16 -6.88 -12.24 -1.98
C LEU A 16 -6.94 -11.33 -0.75
N ILE A 17 -6.93 -10.01 -0.96
CA ILE A 17 -6.94 -9.03 0.11
C ILE A 17 -8.36 -8.78 0.59
N ASP A 18 -8.54 -8.96 1.89
CA ASP A 18 -9.78 -8.62 2.55
C ASP A 18 -9.78 -7.14 2.95
N PHE A 19 -10.46 -6.32 2.17
CA PHE A 19 -10.59 -4.87 2.41
C PHE A 19 -11.29 -4.55 3.74
N SER A 20 -12.01 -5.49 4.34
CA SER A 20 -12.63 -5.30 5.65
C SER A 20 -11.62 -5.26 6.80
N GLN A 21 -10.41 -5.80 6.61
CA GLN A 21 -9.34 -5.82 7.63
C GLN A 21 -8.31 -4.71 7.44
N VAL A 22 -8.32 -4.02 6.30
CA VAL A 22 -7.55 -2.80 6.08
C VAL A 22 -8.47 -1.59 6.24
N GLY A 23 -7.92 -0.43 6.59
CA GLY A 23 -8.70 0.80 6.73
C GLY A 23 -9.16 1.40 5.38
N GLN A 24 -9.40 0.57 4.36
CA GLN A 24 -9.69 0.99 2.98
C GLN A 24 -10.88 0.24 2.43
N THR A 25 -11.76 0.97 1.75
CA THR A 25 -13.02 0.42 1.22
C THR A 25 -12.86 -0.37 -0.07
N SER A 26 -11.82 -0.12 -0.89
CA SER A 26 -11.62 -0.80 -2.18
C SER A 26 -10.22 -0.56 -2.75
N ALA A 27 -9.80 -1.41 -3.69
CA ALA A 27 -8.62 -1.24 -4.55
C ALA A 27 -8.62 0.05 -5.40
N GLY A 28 -9.78 0.71 -5.55
CA GLY A 28 -9.88 2.01 -6.21
C GLY A 28 -9.62 3.21 -5.28
N THR A 29 -9.85 3.05 -3.97
CA THR A 29 -9.57 4.08 -2.96
C THR A 29 -8.15 3.98 -2.39
N VAL A 30 -7.46 2.86 -2.63
CA VAL A 30 -6.05 2.71 -2.29
C VAL A 30 -5.17 3.54 -3.22
N ARG A 31 -4.03 4.04 -2.69
CA ARG A 31 -3.03 4.71 -3.52
C ARG A 31 -2.40 3.64 -4.42
N ARG A 32 -2.45 3.83 -5.74
CA ARG A 32 -1.80 2.97 -6.74
C ARG A 32 -0.61 3.70 -7.34
N ASN A 33 0.38 2.96 -7.84
CA ASN A 33 1.49 3.51 -8.60
C ASN A 33 1.01 3.93 -10.00
N LEU A 34 1.84 4.67 -10.74
CA LEU A 34 1.50 5.12 -12.09
C LEU A 34 1.33 3.97 -13.08
N ALA A 35 2.07 2.87 -12.88
CA ALA A 35 1.95 1.70 -13.73
C ALA A 35 0.70 0.85 -13.43
N GLU A 36 -0.11 1.23 -12.43
CA GLU A 36 -1.27 0.48 -11.93
C GLU A 36 -0.98 -1.01 -11.60
N THR A 37 0.29 -1.34 -11.38
CA THR A 37 0.76 -2.70 -11.04
C THR A 37 0.80 -2.94 -9.54
N GLN A 38 0.99 -1.88 -8.76
CA GLN A 38 1.21 -1.95 -7.32
C GLN A 38 0.35 -0.91 -6.60
N PHE A 39 0.00 -1.22 -5.36
CA PHE A 39 -0.78 -0.36 -4.51
C PHE A 39 -0.31 -0.39 -3.06
N ILE A 40 -0.55 0.71 -2.35
CA ILE A 40 -0.21 0.86 -0.93
C ILE A 40 -1.47 0.62 -0.12
N ILE A 41 -1.38 -0.33 0.82
CA ILE A 41 -2.32 -0.46 1.91
C ILE A 41 -1.75 0.12 3.19
N LYS A 42 -2.63 0.54 4.09
CA LYS A 42 -2.26 0.98 5.43
C LYS A 42 -3.23 0.41 6.45
N TRP A 43 -2.68 0.04 7.60
CA TRP A 43 -3.45 -0.43 8.75
C TRP A 43 -2.87 0.15 10.03
N GLU A 44 -3.67 0.15 11.09
CA GLU A 44 -3.21 0.58 12.41
C GLU A 44 -2.41 -0.54 13.06
N GLN A 45 -1.31 -0.19 13.72
CA GLN A 45 -0.51 -1.18 14.45
C GLN A 45 -1.38 -1.88 15.50
N GLY A 46 -1.52 -3.21 15.38
CA GLY A 46 -2.43 -4.03 16.18
C GLY A 46 -3.64 -4.58 15.41
N HIS A 47 -3.97 -3.99 14.26
CA HIS A 47 -4.94 -4.49 13.29
C HIS A 47 -4.21 -5.03 12.05
N THR A 48 -3.17 -5.83 12.26
CA THR A 48 -2.47 -6.47 11.13
C THR A 48 -3.44 -7.45 10.46
N PRO A 49 -3.70 -7.29 9.16
CA PRO A 49 -4.63 -8.15 8.47
C PRO A 49 -4.15 -9.61 8.43
N THR A 50 -5.10 -10.53 8.54
CA THR A 50 -4.83 -11.98 8.51
C THR A 50 -4.17 -12.43 7.23
N PHE A 51 -4.46 -11.82 6.08
CA PHE A 51 -3.83 -12.19 4.79
C PHE A 51 -2.32 -11.91 4.74
N ILE A 52 -1.83 -10.89 5.48
CA ILE A 52 -0.39 -10.64 5.64
C ILE A 52 0.20 -11.67 6.62
N MET A 53 -0.53 -11.99 7.68
CA MET A 53 -0.09 -12.93 8.72
C MET A 53 -0.02 -14.38 8.20
N ASP A 54 -0.99 -14.77 7.37
CA ASP A 54 -1.08 -16.08 6.71
C ASP A 54 -0.14 -16.20 5.51
N SER A 55 0.58 -15.11 5.16
CA SER A 55 1.41 -15.01 3.95
C SER A 55 0.66 -15.31 2.65
N SER A 56 -0.68 -15.27 2.68
CA SER A 56 -1.55 -15.38 1.52
C SER A 56 -1.29 -14.25 0.53
N VAL A 57 -0.91 -13.09 1.06
CA VAL A 57 -0.51 -11.92 0.31
C VAL A 57 0.86 -11.48 0.78
N VAL A 58 1.81 -11.46 -0.14
CA VAL A 58 3.18 -11.03 0.14
C VAL A 58 3.31 -9.55 -0.23
N PRO A 59 3.38 -8.64 0.76
CA PRO A 59 3.71 -7.26 0.46
C PRO A 59 5.11 -7.20 -0.15
N VAL A 60 5.24 -6.50 -1.27
CA VAL A 60 6.51 -6.23 -1.95
C VAL A 60 7.45 -5.48 -1.01
N SER A 61 6.91 -4.57 -0.21
CA SER A 61 7.66 -3.82 0.80
C SER A 61 6.74 -3.31 1.90
N GLN A 62 7.19 -3.37 3.15
CA GLN A 62 6.51 -2.76 4.28
C GLN A 62 7.27 -1.51 4.69
N LEU A 63 6.56 -0.39 4.74
CA LEU A 63 7.11 0.95 4.90
C LEU A 63 6.49 1.61 6.13
N THR A 64 7.24 2.48 6.78
CA THR A 64 6.70 3.40 7.77
C THR A 64 6.05 4.61 7.08
N HIS A 65 5.37 5.46 7.87
CA HIS A 65 4.78 6.69 7.34
C HIS A 65 5.77 7.57 6.58
N SER A 66 6.99 7.69 7.10
CA SER A 66 8.07 8.47 6.50
C SER A 66 8.52 7.88 5.17
N GLU A 67 8.79 6.58 5.13
CA GLU A 67 9.19 5.89 3.90
C GLU A 67 8.08 5.89 2.84
N CYS A 68 6.82 5.80 3.27
CA CYS A 68 5.68 5.93 2.36
C CYS A 68 5.63 7.33 1.73
N LEU A 69 5.97 8.38 2.47
CA LEU A 69 6.04 9.75 1.90
C LEU A 69 7.17 9.85 0.88
N GLU A 70 8.34 9.27 1.17
CA GLU A 70 9.45 9.22 0.21
C GLU A 70 9.07 8.42 -1.05
N LEU A 71 8.46 7.25 -0.87
CA LEU A 71 7.99 6.42 -1.98
C LEU A 71 6.92 7.13 -2.82
N MET A 72 6.00 7.86 -2.18
CA MET A 72 5.04 8.69 -2.90
C MET A 72 5.69 9.85 -3.68
N ALA A 73 6.88 10.29 -3.28
CA ALA A 73 7.67 11.28 -4.00
C ALA A 73 8.54 10.68 -5.13
N THR A 74 8.57 9.34 -5.28
CA THR A 74 9.30 8.70 -6.38
C THR A 74 8.56 8.82 -7.71
N PRO A 75 9.30 8.82 -8.84
CA PRO A 75 8.73 8.87 -10.18
C PRO A 75 7.84 7.66 -10.51
N GLU A 76 7.88 6.58 -9.73
CA GLU A 76 6.99 5.44 -9.91
C GLU A 76 5.55 5.71 -9.41
N TRP A 77 5.38 6.68 -8.50
CA TRP A 77 4.12 6.95 -7.80
C TRP A 77 3.57 8.35 -8.05
N THR A 78 4.44 9.30 -8.33
CA THR A 78 4.09 10.66 -8.76
C THR A 78 4.76 10.89 -10.08
N GLU A 79 4.01 11.29 -11.11
CA GLU A 79 4.62 11.68 -12.39
C GLU A 79 5.63 12.78 -12.07
N GLU A 80 6.90 12.54 -12.39
CA GLU A 80 7.91 13.59 -12.31
C GLU A 80 7.43 14.69 -13.25
N ILE A 81 6.93 15.78 -12.67
CA ILE A 81 6.52 16.95 -13.43
C ILE A 81 7.83 17.51 -13.97
N LEU A 82 8.20 17.10 -15.19
CA LEU A 82 9.26 17.70 -15.96
C LEU A 82 8.79 19.12 -16.29
N VAL A 83 9.12 20.08 -15.43
CA VAL A 83 8.90 21.50 -15.72
C VAL A 83 9.99 21.90 -16.72
N GLU A 84 9.61 21.93 -18.01
CA GLU A 84 10.39 22.59 -19.08
C GLU A 84 10.40 24.12 -18.93
#